data_AF-A0A2I0QGG4-F1
#
_entry.id   AF-A0A2I0QGG4-F1
#
_cell.length_a   1.000
_cell.length_b   1.000
_cell.length_c   1.000
_cell.angle_alpha   90.00
_cell.angle_beta   90.00
_cell.angle_gamma   90.00
#
_symmetry.space_group_name_H-M   'P 1'
#
loop_
_entity.id
_entity.type
_entity.pdbx_description
1 polymer ?
#
loop_
_entity_poly.entity_id
_entity_poly.type
_entity_poly.pdbx_seq_one_letter_code
_entity_poly.pdbx_strand_id
1 'polypeptide(L)'
;ETQGVVAAPIEGINKISIEKNPDGTSYLSVYFAGPIRSAGGTAQGLTVLMTNYIQNKLGLEGYRPLEEEVERYVHEVILYDRRCKPLQYCPTEDEIRTIVRKVPVCVDGDPTEDVEVMAHRDIKRIPTNNIRGGACLVIGEGLALKAKKLAKKAKDFGINWDFLLSVGKKKAESEGAQDSASFMSEIVGGRPIFSFSNTS
;
A
#
# COMPACT_ATOMS: atom_id res chain seq x y z
N GLU A 1 -12.34 -16.15 13.96
CA GLU A 1 -11.25 -17.13 13.85
C GLU A 1 -10.77 -17.17 12.40
N THR A 2 -9.53 -16.76 12.14
CA THR A 2 -8.87 -17.07 10.86
C THR A 2 -8.20 -18.42 11.04
N GLN A 3 -8.83 -19.49 10.56
CA GLN A 3 -8.27 -20.83 10.57
C GLN A 3 -6.91 -20.80 9.86
N GLY A 4 -5.84 -21.05 10.63
CA GLY A 4 -4.43 -20.90 10.24
C GLY A 4 -4.00 -21.79 9.07
N VAL A 5 -4.42 -21.43 7.86
CA VAL A 5 -3.96 -22.00 6.59
C VAL A 5 -3.51 -20.86 5.68
N VAL A 6 -2.65 -19.99 6.18
CA VAL A 6 -1.68 -19.26 5.36
C VAL A 6 -0.46 -19.02 6.22
N ALA A 7 0.68 -19.59 5.84
CA ALA A 7 1.96 -19.18 6.39
C ALA A 7 2.27 -17.77 5.84
N ALA A 8 1.83 -16.73 6.55
CA ALA A 8 2.36 -15.38 6.37
C ALA A 8 2.21 -14.65 7.70
N PRO A 9 3.31 -14.49 8.45
CA PRO A 9 3.93 -13.17 8.45
C PRO A 9 5.46 -13.21 8.69
N ILE A 10 6.25 -13.93 7.88
CA ILE A 10 7.72 -13.83 7.97
C ILE A 10 8.32 -13.20 6.71
N GLU A 11 7.90 -13.58 5.51
CA GLU A 11 8.58 -13.10 4.28
C GLU A 11 8.22 -11.67 3.85
N GLY A 12 7.08 -11.13 4.29
CA GLY A 12 6.57 -9.82 3.83
C GLY A 12 6.89 -8.62 4.73
N ILE A 13 7.26 -8.86 5.99
CA ILE A 13 7.56 -7.82 6.99
C ILE A 13 8.95 -8.12 7.56
N ASN A 14 9.93 -7.27 7.25
CA ASN A 14 11.30 -7.43 7.73
C ASN A 14 11.41 -7.10 9.21
N LYS A 15 10.82 -5.99 9.64
CA LYS A 15 10.82 -5.53 11.04
C LYS A 15 9.71 -4.52 11.30
N ILE A 16 9.41 -4.33 12.58
CA ILE A 16 8.60 -3.21 13.09
C ILE A 16 9.48 -2.48 14.11
N SER A 17 9.62 -1.16 13.98
CA SER A 17 10.39 -0.33 14.91
C SER A 17 9.56 0.81 15.50
N ILE A 18 9.98 1.29 16.66
CA ILE A 18 9.48 2.54 17.25
C ILE A 18 10.41 3.65 16.80
N GLU A 19 9.89 4.59 16.03
CA GLU A 19 10.63 5.73 15.49
C GLU A 19 10.12 7.04 16.10
N LYS A 20 10.82 8.16 15.83
CA LYS A 20 10.47 9.48 16.39
C LYS A 20 10.07 10.50 15.32
N ASN A 21 9.02 11.24 15.63
CA ASN A 21 8.61 12.44 14.92
C ASN A 21 9.55 13.63 15.23
N PRO A 22 9.51 14.70 14.42
CA PRO A 22 10.31 15.91 14.68
C PRO A 22 10.04 16.56 16.04
N ASP A 23 8.83 16.40 16.59
CA ASP A 23 8.44 16.90 17.91
C ASP A 23 8.83 15.97 19.07
N GLY A 24 9.53 14.87 18.78
CA GLY A 24 9.98 13.88 19.76
C GLY A 24 8.95 12.81 20.12
N THR A 25 7.71 12.92 19.63
CA THR A 25 6.70 11.87 19.82
C THR A 25 7.07 10.60 19.07
N SER A 26 6.62 9.44 19.57
CA SER A 26 7.01 8.13 19.02
C SER A 26 5.86 7.48 18.24
N TYR A 27 6.18 6.79 17.15
CA TYR A 27 5.24 6.08 16.28
C TYR A 27 5.81 4.72 15.84
N LEU A 28 4.98 3.85 15.27
CA LEU A 28 5.40 2.58 14.69
C LEU A 28 5.70 2.70 13.18
N SER A 29 6.84 2.16 12.78
CA SER A 29 7.25 1.98 11.38
C SER A 29 7.28 0.51 11.02
N VAL A 30 6.66 0.12 9.91
CA VAL A 30 6.64 -1.25 9.41
C VAL A 30 7.48 -1.34 8.15
N TYR A 31 8.51 -2.18 8.17
CA TYR A 31 9.41 -2.37 7.04
C TYR A 31 8.92 -3.52 6.18
N PHE A 32 8.26 -3.20 5.07
CA PHE A 32 7.74 -4.18 4.12
C PHE A 32 8.82 -4.60 3.11
N ALA A 33 8.84 -5.89 2.81
CA ALA A 33 9.72 -6.46 1.78
C ALA A 33 8.94 -6.81 0.51
N GLY A 34 9.64 -6.98 -0.62
CA GLY A 34 9.03 -7.33 -1.91
C GLY A 34 8.09 -8.54 -1.90
N PRO A 35 8.37 -9.64 -1.17
CA PRO A 35 7.48 -10.79 -1.05
C PRO A 35 6.10 -10.47 -0.44
N ILE A 36 5.90 -9.28 0.16
CA ILE A 36 4.58 -8.85 0.65
C ILE A 36 3.49 -8.88 -0.43
N ARG A 37 3.87 -8.81 -1.72
CA ARG A 37 2.92 -8.94 -2.83
C ARG A 37 2.12 -10.24 -2.76
N SER A 38 2.77 -11.35 -2.41
CA SER A 38 2.16 -12.68 -2.34
C SER A 38 1.11 -12.81 -1.23
N ALA A 39 1.17 -11.98 -0.20
CA ALA A 39 0.15 -11.93 0.85
C ALA A 39 -1.18 -11.32 0.35
N GLY A 40 -1.13 -10.53 -0.72
CA GLY A 40 -2.28 -9.84 -1.31
C GLY A 40 -2.69 -8.56 -0.57
N GLY A 41 -3.37 -7.67 -1.29
CA GLY A 41 -3.73 -6.33 -0.81
C GLY A 41 -4.56 -6.30 0.48
N THR A 42 -5.41 -7.30 0.72
CA THR A 42 -6.19 -7.36 1.96
C THR A 42 -5.28 -7.56 3.17
N ALA A 43 -4.33 -8.49 3.10
CA ALA A 43 -3.39 -8.74 4.20
C ALA A 43 -2.48 -7.53 4.43
N GLN A 44 -1.98 -6.91 3.35
CA GLN A 44 -1.18 -5.68 3.40
C GLN A 44 -1.90 -4.56 4.18
N GLY A 45 -3.12 -4.22 3.78
CA GLY A 45 -3.89 -3.16 4.45
C GLY A 45 -4.23 -3.52 5.90
N LEU A 46 -4.59 -4.78 6.18
CA LEU A 46 -4.85 -5.25 7.53
C LEU A 46 -3.62 -5.16 8.43
N THR A 47 -2.42 -5.44 7.92
CA THR A 47 -1.16 -5.26 8.68
C THR A 47 -1.00 -3.82 9.16
N VAL A 48 -1.23 -2.84 8.30
CA VAL A 48 -1.12 -1.42 8.67
C VAL A 48 -2.19 -1.05 9.70
N LEU A 49 -3.43 -1.51 9.51
CA LEU A 49 -4.53 -1.27 10.46
C LEU A 49 -4.25 -1.89 11.84
N MET A 50 -3.78 -3.14 11.88
CA MET A 50 -3.42 -3.82 13.11
C MET A 50 -2.26 -3.13 13.81
N THR A 51 -1.27 -2.65 13.06
CA THR A 51 -0.16 -1.87 13.60
C THR A 51 -0.66 -0.57 14.23
N ASN A 52 -1.58 0.14 13.59
CA ASN A 52 -2.21 1.34 14.16
C ASN A 52 -2.99 1.01 15.44
N TYR A 53 -3.73 -0.10 15.45
CA TYR A 53 -4.42 -0.56 16.65
C TYR A 53 -3.45 -0.83 17.82
N ILE A 54 -2.33 -1.51 17.56
CA ILE A 54 -1.29 -1.75 18.55
C ILE A 54 -0.66 -0.44 19.02
N GLN A 55 -0.34 0.48 18.09
CA GLN A 55 0.20 1.81 18.39
C GLN A 55 -0.69 2.55 19.40
N ASN A 56 -2.00 2.59 19.16
CA ASN A 56 -2.97 3.23 20.05
C ASN A 56 -3.02 2.55 21.42
N LYS A 57 -2.91 1.22 21.48
CA LYS A 57 -2.87 0.47 22.76
C LYS A 57 -1.59 0.71 23.55
N LEU A 58 -0.48 1.01 22.87
CA LEU A 58 0.79 1.36 23.50
C LEU A 58 0.86 2.84 23.91
N GLY A 59 -0.16 3.65 23.62
CA GLY A 59 -0.15 5.09 23.89
C GLY A 59 0.87 5.86 23.04
N LEU A 60 1.25 5.30 21.89
CA LEU A 60 2.13 5.95 20.93
C LEU A 60 1.33 6.91 20.06
N GLU A 61 2.00 7.97 19.61
CA GLU A 61 1.45 8.95 18.68
C GLU A 61 1.52 8.41 17.24
N GLY A 62 0.83 9.11 16.33
CA GLY A 62 0.86 8.78 14.91
C GLY A 62 2.12 9.24 14.19
N TYR A 63 2.51 8.52 13.14
CA TYR A 63 3.48 8.99 12.15
C TYR A 63 3.07 10.35 11.60
N ARG A 64 3.99 11.33 11.64
CA ARG A 64 3.83 12.67 11.08
C ARG A 64 4.90 12.87 10.00
N PRO A 65 4.56 12.65 8.71
CA PRO A 65 5.52 12.79 7.63
C PRO A 65 5.94 14.24 7.44
N LEU A 66 7.20 14.44 7.06
CA LEU A 66 7.66 15.72 6.49
C LEU A 66 7.16 15.85 5.05
N GLU A 67 7.05 17.08 4.55
CA GLU A 67 6.57 17.32 3.17
C GLU A 67 7.42 16.58 2.13
N GLU A 68 8.75 16.60 2.32
CA GLU A 68 9.69 15.91 1.45
C GLU A 68 9.50 14.38 1.46
N GLU A 69 9.10 13.80 2.60
CA GLU A 69 8.79 12.38 2.70
C GLU A 69 7.51 12.06 1.94
N VAL A 70 6.48 12.91 2.04
CA VAL A 70 5.23 12.74 1.29
C VAL A 70 5.51 12.70 -0.21
N GLU A 71 6.26 13.68 -0.72
CA GLU A 71 6.58 13.73 -2.15
C GLU A 71 7.55 12.61 -2.57
N ARG A 72 8.39 12.12 -1.65
CA ARG A 72 9.17 10.89 -1.87
C ARG A 72 8.27 9.67 -2.08
N TYR A 73 7.20 9.50 -1.29
CA TYR A 73 6.23 8.41 -1.53
C TYR A 73 5.51 8.57 -2.87
N VAL A 74 5.11 9.79 -3.24
CA VAL A 74 4.49 10.07 -4.55
C VAL A 74 5.43 9.64 -5.67
N HIS A 75 6.68 10.11 -5.62
CA HIS A 75 7.68 9.79 -6.64
C HIS A 75 7.99 8.30 -6.72
N GLU A 76 8.19 7.63 -5.57
CA GLU A 76 8.45 6.18 -5.54
C GLU A 76 7.30 5.36 -6.11
N VAL A 77 6.05 5.61 -5.70
CA VAL A 77 4.89 4.82 -6.14
C VAL A 77 4.67 4.95 -7.65
N ILE A 78 4.74 6.18 -8.19
CA ILE A 78 4.57 6.43 -9.62
C ILE A 78 5.73 5.82 -10.43
N LEU A 79 6.97 5.93 -9.92
CA LEU A 79 8.13 5.36 -10.61
C LEU A 79 8.12 3.83 -10.55
N TYR A 80 7.73 3.23 -9.43
CA TYR A 80 7.62 1.79 -9.25
C TYR A 80 6.63 1.17 -10.25
N ASP A 81 5.44 1.76 -10.35
CA ASP A 81 4.39 1.33 -11.28
C ASP A 81 4.85 1.35 -12.74
N ARG A 82 5.62 2.39 -13.11
CA ARG A 82 6.08 2.60 -14.49
C ARG A 82 7.33 1.82 -14.87
N ARG A 83 8.26 1.59 -13.93
CA ARG A 83 9.62 1.10 -14.23
C ARG A 83 9.96 -0.25 -13.61
N CYS A 84 9.23 -0.67 -12.58
CA CYS A 84 9.55 -1.90 -11.85
C CYS A 84 8.48 -2.95 -12.13
N LYS A 85 7.34 -2.85 -11.44
CA LYS A 85 6.23 -3.80 -11.54
C LYS A 85 4.91 -3.04 -11.49
N PRO A 86 4.05 -3.16 -12.52
CA PRO A 86 2.75 -2.50 -12.53
C PRO A 86 1.92 -2.87 -11.30
N LEU A 87 1.30 -1.86 -10.68
CA LEU A 87 0.38 -2.03 -9.56
C LEU A 87 -1.00 -2.43 -10.07
N GLN A 88 -1.70 -3.29 -9.32
CA GLN A 88 -3.12 -3.58 -9.60
C GLN A 88 -4.00 -2.33 -9.56
N TYR A 89 -3.59 -1.34 -8.76
CA TYR A 89 -4.15 -0.01 -8.74
C TYR A 89 -3.02 0.98 -8.46
N CYS A 90 -2.71 1.81 -9.45
CA CYS A 90 -1.81 2.94 -9.28
C CYS A 90 -2.64 4.15 -8.80
N PRO A 91 -2.56 4.53 -7.50
CA PRO A 91 -3.28 5.69 -6.99
C PRO A 91 -2.80 6.99 -7.64
N THR A 92 -3.67 8.01 -7.66
CA THR A 92 -3.23 9.35 -8.06
C THR A 92 -2.26 9.94 -7.04
N GLU A 93 -1.49 10.95 -7.44
CA GLU A 93 -0.60 11.65 -6.50
C GLU A 93 -1.34 12.18 -5.27
N ASP A 94 -2.53 12.75 -5.45
CA ASP A 94 -3.36 13.27 -4.35
C ASP A 94 -3.88 12.16 -3.44
N GLU A 95 -4.18 10.98 -3.99
CA GLU A 95 -4.53 9.80 -3.20
C GLU A 95 -3.33 9.33 -2.37
N ILE A 96 -2.13 9.28 -2.96
CA ILE A 96 -0.89 8.94 -2.25
C ILE A 96 -0.64 9.94 -1.12
N ARG A 97 -0.69 11.25 -1.41
CA ARG A 97 -0.56 12.32 -0.39
C ARG A 97 -1.58 12.14 0.73
N THR A 98 -2.83 11.84 0.38
CA THR A 98 -3.91 11.63 1.36
C THR A 98 -3.61 10.43 2.26
N ILE A 99 -3.17 9.30 1.69
CA ILE A 99 -2.83 8.09 2.44
C ILE A 99 -1.66 8.37 3.38
N VAL A 100 -0.54 8.87 2.85
CA VAL A 100 0.71 9.06 3.61
C VAL A 100 0.53 10.05 4.76
N ARG A 101 -0.24 11.13 4.55
CA ARG A 101 -0.48 12.13 5.61
C ARG A 101 -1.43 11.67 6.71
N LYS A 102 -2.36 10.74 6.41
CA LYS A 102 -3.47 10.40 7.32
C LYS A 102 -3.35 9.02 7.95
N VAL A 103 -2.55 8.13 7.38
CA VAL A 103 -2.23 6.84 7.99
C VAL A 103 -1.21 7.08 9.11
N PRO A 104 -1.55 6.80 10.38
CA PRO A 104 -0.70 7.14 11.52
C PRO A 104 0.44 6.12 11.74
N VAL A 105 0.73 5.27 10.76
CA VAL A 105 1.78 4.25 10.78
C VAL A 105 2.69 4.52 9.59
N CYS A 106 4.00 4.48 9.79
CA CYS A 106 4.93 4.63 8.68
C CYS A 106 5.00 3.32 7.88
N VAL A 107 4.65 3.39 6.59
CA VAL A 107 4.73 2.28 5.63
C VAL A 107 6.10 2.32 4.98
N ASP A 108 7.08 1.69 5.61
CA ASP A 108 8.49 1.75 5.20
C ASP A 108 8.93 0.44 4.55
N GLY A 109 10.23 0.32 4.24
CA GLY A 109 10.81 -0.89 3.70
C GLY A 109 12.28 -0.71 3.33
N ASP A 110 12.98 -1.84 3.21
CA ASP A 110 14.30 -1.85 2.59
C ASP A 110 14.14 -1.67 1.06
N PRO A 111 15.17 -1.15 0.36
CA PRO A 111 15.10 -1.03 -1.09
C PRO A 111 14.98 -2.42 -1.73
N THR A 112 14.03 -2.59 -2.65
CA THR A 112 13.78 -3.88 -3.33
C THR A 112 14.05 -3.85 -4.83
N GLU A 113 14.20 -2.66 -5.40
CA GLU A 113 14.43 -2.47 -6.83
C GLU A 113 15.76 -1.73 -7.06
N ASP A 114 16.49 -2.11 -8.09
CA ASP A 114 17.72 -1.41 -8.53
C ASP A 114 17.37 -0.20 -9.41
N VAL A 115 16.45 0.62 -8.91
CA VAL A 115 15.98 1.85 -9.55
C VAL A 115 16.05 2.96 -8.52
N GLU A 116 16.78 4.02 -8.85
CA GLU A 116 16.99 5.16 -7.97
C GLU A 116 15.93 6.25 -8.20
N VAL A 117 15.56 6.94 -7.13
CA VAL A 117 14.74 8.15 -7.24
C VAL A 117 15.53 9.33 -7.79
N MET A 118 14.90 10.10 -8.69
CA MET A 118 15.48 11.30 -9.29
C MET A 118 15.25 12.56 -8.43
N ALA A 119 14.21 12.55 -7.59
CA ALA A 119 13.85 13.64 -6.69
C ALA A 119 13.68 13.12 -5.25
N HIS A 120 13.73 14.03 -4.26
CA HIS A 120 13.54 13.74 -2.83
C HIS A 120 14.55 12.70 -2.30
N ARG A 121 15.84 12.97 -2.59
CA ARG A 121 16.98 12.12 -2.22
C ARG A 121 17.52 12.50 -0.84
N ASP A 122 18.25 11.57 -0.22
CA ASP A 122 19.04 11.81 1.00
C ASP A 122 18.21 12.30 2.20
N ILE A 123 16.96 11.85 2.28
CA ILE A 123 16.04 12.13 3.39
C ILE A 123 16.48 11.35 4.62
N LYS A 124 16.73 12.03 5.73
CA LYS A 124 17.26 11.44 6.97
C LYS A 124 16.51 10.19 7.47
N ARG A 125 15.17 10.15 7.37
CA ARG A 125 14.34 9.02 7.82
C ARG A 125 14.20 7.91 6.78
N ILE A 126 14.69 8.10 5.56
CA ILE A 126 14.65 7.11 4.47
C ILE A 126 16.10 6.86 4.04
N PRO A 127 16.80 5.89 4.65
CA PRO A 127 18.25 5.69 4.48
C PRO A 127 18.60 4.98 3.16
N THR A 128 17.91 5.31 2.07
CA THR A 128 18.15 4.80 0.72
C THR A 128 17.59 5.76 -0.33
N ASN A 129 18.21 5.78 -1.51
CA ASN A 129 17.68 6.46 -2.70
C ASN A 129 17.06 5.48 -3.70
N ASN A 130 17.10 4.18 -3.43
CA ASN A 130 16.44 3.17 -4.24
C ASN A 130 14.95 3.02 -3.86
N ILE A 131 14.15 2.54 -4.80
CA ILE A 131 12.72 2.32 -4.58
C ILE A 131 12.47 1.22 -3.53
N ARG A 132 11.60 1.51 -2.57
CA ARG A 132 11.10 0.58 -1.56
C ARG A 132 9.82 -0.07 -2.09
N GLY A 133 9.97 -1.09 -2.92
CA GLY A 133 8.84 -1.72 -3.63
C GLY A 133 7.81 -2.34 -2.68
N GLY A 134 8.24 -2.87 -1.52
CA GLY A 134 7.33 -3.34 -0.47
C GLY A 134 6.38 -2.24 0.02
N ALA A 135 6.90 -1.04 0.28
CA ALA A 135 6.09 0.12 0.65
C ALA A 135 5.15 0.54 -0.49
N CYS A 136 5.65 0.58 -1.73
CA CYS A 136 4.85 0.94 -2.91
C CYS A 136 3.65 0.00 -3.09
N LEU A 137 3.85 -1.31 -2.92
CA LEU A 137 2.80 -2.31 -2.97
C LEU A 137 1.74 -2.09 -1.89
N VAL A 138 2.16 -1.80 -0.66
CA VAL A 138 1.22 -1.55 0.45
C VAL A 138 0.43 -0.26 0.23
N ILE A 139 1.04 0.81 -0.27
CA ILE A 139 0.32 2.05 -0.61
C ILE A 139 -0.72 1.78 -1.70
N GLY A 140 -0.31 1.18 -2.83
CA GLY A 140 -1.18 0.98 -4.00
C GLY A 140 -2.18 -0.17 -3.86
N GLU A 141 -1.70 -1.39 -3.61
CA GLU A 141 -2.51 -2.61 -3.59
C GLU A 141 -3.13 -2.88 -2.20
N GLY A 142 -2.50 -2.38 -1.14
CA GLY A 142 -2.96 -2.56 0.24
C GLY A 142 -3.97 -1.50 0.70
N LEU A 143 -3.56 -0.24 0.69
CA LEU A 143 -4.33 0.87 1.24
C LEU A 143 -5.27 1.47 0.21
N ALA A 144 -4.77 1.81 -0.99
CA ALA A 144 -5.59 2.45 -2.02
C ALA A 144 -6.61 1.48 -2.64
N LEU A 145 -6.16 0.32 -3.13
CA LEU A 145 -7.03 -0.67 -3.76
C LEU A 145 -8.08 -1.26 -2.80
N LYS A 146 -7.78 -1.36 -1.49
CA LYS A 146 -8.71 -1.90 -0.49
C LYS A 146 -9.37 -0.83 0.38
N ALA A 147 -9.25 0.45 0.02
CA ALA A 147 -9.65 1.61 0.81
C ALA A 147 -11.05 1.46 1.46
N LYS A 148 -12.09 1.17 0.66
CA LYS A 148 -13.48 0.99 1.15
C LYS A 148 -13.63 -0.16 2.15
N LYS A 149 -13.00 -1.31 1.87
CA LYS A 149 -13.06 -2.49 2.77
C LYS A 149 -12.29 -2.22 4.07
N LEU A 150 -11.15 -1.56 3.96
CA LEU A 150 -10.29 -1.24 5.10
C LEU A 150 -10.92 -0.19 6.01
N ALA A 151 -11.56 0.85 5.46
CA ALA A 151 -12.32 1.84 6.22
C ALA A 151 -13.46 1.19 7.02
N LYS A 152 -14.20 0.25 6.40
CA LYS A 152 -15.24 -0.53 7.11
C LYS A 152 -14.62 -1.37 8.23
N LYS A 153 -13.52 -2.06 7.95
CA LYS A 153 -12.85 -2.92 8.94
C LYS A 153 -12.27 -2.13 10.11
N ALA A 154 -11.74 -0.93 9.87
CA ALA A 154 -11.19 -0.07 10.92
C ALA A 154 -12.21 0.27 12.02
N LYS A 155 -13.50 0.37 11.67
CA LYS A 155 -14.59 0.60 12.63
C LYS A 155 -14.74 -0.55 13.62
N ASP A 156 -14.49 -1.80 13.21
CA ASP A 156 -14.48 -2.96 14.11
C ASP A 156 -13.42 -2.83 15.23
N PHE A 157 -12.36 -2.04 14.97
CA PHE A 157 -11.27 -1.76 15.92
C PHE A 157 -11.42 -0.42 16.65
N GLY A 158 -12.55 0.29 16.46
CA GLY A 158 -12.76 1.62 17.01
C GLY A 158 -11.90 2.71 16.38
N ILE A 159 -11.39 2.49 15.17
CA ILE A 159 -10.51 3.43 14.45
C ILE A 159 -11.30 4.09 13.31
N ASN A 160 -11.25 5.42 13.23
CA ASN A 160 -11.87 6.16 12.14
C ASN A 160 -10.89 6.41 10.99
N TRP A 161 -11.02 5.60 9.93
CA TRP A 161 -10.30 5.78 8.65
C TRP A 161 -11.23 6.17 7.50
N ASP A 162 -12.30 6.93 7.77
CA ASP A 162 -13.26 7.36 6.74
C ASP A 162 -12.60 8.21 5.63
N PHE A 163 -11.41 8.77 5.87
CA PHE A 163 -10.62 9.44 4.82
C PHE A 163 -10.27 8.50 3.65
N LEU A 164 -10.19 7.19 3.87
CA LEU A 164 -9.95 6.24 2.78
C LEU A 164 -11.13 6.18 1.80
N LEU A 165 -12.33 6.61 2.18
CA LEU A 165 -13.48 6.67 1.27
C LEU A 165 -13.31 7.72 0.16
N SER A 166 -12.38 8.67 0.30
CA SER A 166 -12.01 9.58 -0.79
C SER A 166 -10.98 9.00 -1.76
N VAL A 167 -10.42 7.83 -1.45
CA VAL A 167 -9.39 7.12 -2.24
C VAL A 167 -10.04 5.97 -3.03
N GLY A 168 -9.59 5.73 -4.26
CA GLY A 168 -10.03 4.59 -5.07
C GLY A 168 -11.33 4.83 -5.84
N LYS A 169 -11.77 6.10 -5.98
CA LYS A 169 -13.06 6.45 -6.61
C LYS A 169 -13.16 6.00 -8.08
N LYS A 170 -12.05 5.98 -8.82
CA LYS A 170 -12.04 5.57 -10.25
C LYS A 170 -12.44 4.11 -10.47
N LYS A 171 -12.29 3.24 -9.47
CA LYS A 171 -12.65 1.82 -9.61
C LYS A 171 -14.17 1.58 -9.56
N ALA A 172 -14.90 2.40 -8.81
CA ALA A 172 -16.35 2.26 -8.68
C ALA A 172 -17.10 2.49 -10.01
N GLU A 173 -16.52 3.24 -10.94
CA GLU A 173 -17.08 3.47 -12.28
C GLU A 173 -16.62 2.42 -13.31
N SER A 174 -15.54 1.69 -13.05
CA SER A 174 -14.90 0.76 -14.00
C SER A 174 -15.14 -0.73 -13.70
N GLU A 175 -15.68 -1.09 -12.53
CA GLU A 175 -16.08 -2.47 -12.18
C GLU A 175 -17.16 -3.05 -13.12
N GLY A 176 -17.83 -2.25 -13.94
CA GLY A 176 -18.78 -2.72 -14.97
C GLY A 176 -18.17 -3.08 -16.33
N ALA A 177 -16.90 -2.71 -16.61
CA ALA A 177 -16.33 -2.80 -17.97
C ALA A 177 -14.91 -3.40 -18.04
N GLN A 178 -14.16 -3.49 -16.94
CA GLN A 178 -12.74 -3.88 -16.98
C GLN A 178 -12.47 -5.39 -17.01
N ASP A 179 -13.36 -6.23 -16.48
CA ASP A 179 -13.12 -7.68 -16.41
C ASP A 179 -13.04 -8.33 -17.81
N SER A 180 -13.74 -7.79 -18.82
CA SER A 180 -13.68 -8.30 -20.19
C SER A 180 -12.45 -7.80 -20.97
N ALA A 181 -12.05 -6.54 -20.77
CA ALA A 181 -10.94 -5.92 -21.49
C ALA A 181 -9.56 -6.41 -21.00
N SER A 182 -9.39 -6.59 -19.69
CA SER A 182 -8.17 -7.14 -19.09
C SER A 182 -7.93 -8.59 -19.52
N PHE A 183 -9.01 -9.37 -19.66
CA PHE A 183 -8.94 -10.76 -20.13
C PHE A 183 -8.50 -10.85 -21.59
N MET A 184 -8.92 -9.89 -22.43
CA MET A 184 -8.56 -9.84 -23.85
C MET A 184 -7.12 -9.38 -24.09
N SER A 185 -6.53 -8.54 -23.23
CA SER A 185 -5.15 -8.07 -23.38
C SER A 185 -4.08 -9.09 -22.95
N GLU A 186 -4.45 -10.13 -22.20
CA GLU A 186 -3.53 -11.21 -21.80
C GLU A 186 -3.45 -12.36 -22.82
N ILE A 187 -4.12 -12.24 -23.97
CA ILE A 187 -4.12 -13.27 -25.02
C ILE A 187 -2.81 -13.20 -25.82
N VAL A 188 -1.79 -13.93 -25.36
CA VAL A 188 -0.65 -14.34 -26.20
C VAL A 188 -1.06 -15.60 -26.97
N GLY A 189 -0.86 -15.60 -28.29
CA GLY A 189 -1.43 -16.58 -29.21
C GLY A 189 -1.17 -18.05 -28.84
N GLY A 190 -2.24 -18.85 -28.80
CA GLY A 190 -2.15 -20.31 -28.67
C GLY A 190 -3.16 -20.98 -27.73
N ARG A 191 -3.95 -20.22 -26.95
CA ARG A 191 -5.00 -20.78 -26.07
C ARG A 191 -6.40 -20.61 -26.68
N PRO A 192 -7.13 -21.70 -26.99
CA PRO A 192 -8.52 -21.59 -27.46
C PRO A 192 -9.46 -21.14 -26.33
N ILE A 193 -10.46 -20.32 -26.67
CA ILE A 193 -11.51 -19.82 -25.76
C ILE A 193 -12.75 -20.71 -25.94
N PHE A 194 -13.29 -21.28 -24.85
CA PHE A 194 -14.42 -22.22 -24.91
C PHE A 194 -15.81 -21.61 -24.61
N SER A 195 -15.92 -20.35 -24.18
CA SER A 195 -17.22 -19.64 -24.19
C SER A 195 -17.08 -18.14 -23.91
N PHE A 196 -17.85 -17.32 -24.65
CA PHE A 196 -18.17 -15.94 -24.27
C PHE A 196 -19.50 -15.93 -23.50
N SER A 197 -19.53 -15.34 -22.29
CA SER A 197 -20.79 -14.95 -21.66
C SER A 197 -21.20 -13.58 -22.19
N ASN A 198 -21.96 -13.58 -23.28
CA ASN A 198 -22.66 -12.39 -23.74
C ASN A 198 -24.01 -12.36 -23.03
N THR A 199 -24.15 -11.52 -22.01
CA THR A 199 -25.48 -11.12 -21.50
C THR A 199 -25.63 -9.64 -21.78
N SER A 200 -26.58 -9.36 -22.66
CA SER A 200 -27.06 -8.05 -23.10
C SER A 200 -27.50 -7.15 -21.96
#